data_AF-A0A7X7QAC0-F1
#
_entry.id   AF-A0A7X7QAC0-F1
#
_cell.length_a   1.000
_cell.length_b   1.000
_cell.length_c   1.000
_cell.angle_alpha   90.00
_cell.angle_beta   90.00
_cell.angle_gamma   90.00
#
_symmetry.space_group_name_H-M   'P 1'
#
loop_
_entity.id
_entity.type
_entity.pdbx_description
1 polymer ?
#
loop_
_entity_poly.entity_id
_entity_poly.type
_entity_poly.pdbx_seq_one_letter_code
_entity_poly.pdbx_strand_id
1 'polypeptide(L)'
;MGQLILVLGGARSGKSSFAQQMARELGGDRVLFVATAEAGDEEMRRRIEKHQHERPAGWRTLEAPRDVSRAILNHPGDSRVILVDCISLLVSNLLLDVQDPFSVELEAQVVAEIEGLASCAKHLDGYVIVVSNEVGL
;
A
#
# COMPACT_ATOMS: atom_id res chain seq x y z
N MET A 1 -13.88 -11.60 -10.50
CA MET A 1 -13.92 -10.92 -9.18
C MET A 1 -12.57 -11.16 -8.56
N GLY A 2 -11.79 -10.12 -8.34
CA GLY A 2 -10.42 -10.23 -7.86
C GLY A 2 -10.34 -10.65 -6.40
N GLN A 3 -9.12 -10.93 -5.95
CA GLN A 3 -8.84 -11.39 -4.59
C GLN A 3 -8.09 -10.31 -3.81
N LEU A 4 -8.53 -10.05 -2.58
CA LEU A 4 -7.82 -9.22 -1.61
C LEU A 4 -7.03 -10.12 -0.67
N ILE A 5 -5.73 -9.89 -0.55
CA ILE A 5 -4.82 -10.63 0.33
C ILE A 5 -4.23 -9.64 1.35
N LEU A 6 -4.41 -9.93 2.63
CA LEU A 6 -3.82 -9.14 3.72
C LEU A 6 -2.58 -9.85 4.26
N VAL A 7 -1.46 -9.13 4.30
CA VAL A 7 -0.19 -9.59 4.86
C VAL A 7 0.10 -8.79 6.14
N LEU A 8 0.12 -9.49 7.28
CA LEU A 8 0.35 -8.93 8.61
C LEU A 8 1.69 -9.36 9.19
N GLY A 9 2.20 -8.56 10.12
CA GLY A 9 3.33 -8.92 10.97
C GLY A 9 4.01 -7.73 11.63
N GLY A 10 4.83 -8.00 12.64
CA GLY A 10 5.58 -6.99 13.38
C GLY A 10 6.55 -6.14 12.53
N ALA A 11 7.16 -5.13 13.16
CA ALA A 11 8.21 -4.34 12.53
C ALA A 11 9.42 -5.22 12.18
N ARG A 12 9.97 -5.06 10.97
CA ARG A 12 11.15 -5.82 10.47
C ARG A 12 10.97 -7.35 10.46
N SER A 13 9.74 -7.86 10.42
CA SER A 13 9.45 -9.31 10.35
C SER A 13 9.66 -9.94 8.97
N GLY A 14 10.02 -9.15 7.95
CA GLY A 14 10.16 -9.63 6.57
C GLY A 14 8.86 -9.63 5.74
N LYS A 15 7.74 -9.14 6.28
CA LYS A 15 6.43 -9.13 5.59
C LYS A 15 6.41 -8.40 4.24
N SER A 16 7.14 -7.29 4.10
CA SER A 16 7.24 -6.56 2.83
C SER A 16 7.96 -7.41 1.77
N SER A 17 9.04 -8.08 2.13
CA SER A 17 9.77 -8.99 1.23
C SER A 17 8.90 -10.19 0.82
N PHE A 18 8.15 -10.77 1.77
CA PHE A 18 7.19 -11.84 1.50
C PHE A 18 6.07 -11.38 0.55
N ALA A 19 5.49 -10.21 0.78
CA ALA A 19 4.45 -9.64 -0.08
C ALA A 19 4.97 -9.35 -1.49
N GLN A 20 6.20 -8.87 -1.62
CA GLN A 20 6.84 -8.66 -2.92
C GLN A 20 7.10 -9.97 -3.67
N GLN A 21 7.57 -11.00 -2.96
CA GLN A 21 7.74 -12.32 -3.56
C GLN A 21 6.41 -12.87 -4.09
N MET A 22 5.35 -12.81 -3.27
CA MET A 22 4.01 -13.24 -3.66
C MET A 22 3.49 -12.45 -4.87
N ALA A 23 3.68 -11.13 -4.89
CA ALA A 23 3.28 -10.30 -6.02
C ALA A 23 3.98 -10.71 -7.32
N ARG A 24 5.28 -11.05 -7.24
CA ARG A 24 6.04 -11.56 -8.38
C ARG A 24 5.53 -12.91 -8.87
N GLU A 25 5.22 -13.83 -7.95
CA GLU A 25 4.72 -15.16 -8.29
C GLU A 25 3.33 -15.11 -8.96
N LEU A 26 2.46 -14.20 -8.50
CA LEU A 26 1.10 -14.04 -9.02
C LEU A 26 1.03 -13.20 -10.31
N GLY A 27 1.88 -12.16 -10.40
CA GLY A 27 1.79 -11.11 -11.43
C GLY A 27 2.93 -11.08 -12.43
N GLY A 28 4.07 -11.71 -12.15
CA GLY A 28 5.30 -11.55 -12.91
C GLY A 28 5.75 -10.09 -12.92
N ASP A 29 5.82 -9.51 -14.12
CA ASP A 29 6.13 -8.08 -14.33
C ASP A 29 4.88 -7.19 -14.32
N ARG A 30 3.67 -7.77 -14.36
CA ARG A 30 2.40 -7.01 -14.33
C ARG A 30 1.99 -6.63 -12.91
N VAL A 31 2.91 -6.02 -12.19
CA VAL A 31 2.72 -5.58 -10.80
C VAL A 31 2.75 -4.06 -10.74
N LEU A 32 1.74 -3.49 -10.07
CA LEU A 32 1.73 -2.11 -9.63
C LEU A 32 2.06 -2.07 -8.13
N PHE A 33 3.26 -1.59 -7.80
CA PHE A 33 3.63 -1.28 -6.43
C PHE A 33 3.09 0.09 -6.04
N VAL A 34 2.32 0.15 -4.96
CA VAL A 34 1.72 1.37 -4.44
C VAL A 34 2.40 1.73 -3.12
N ALA A 35 3.22 2.78 -3.16
CA ALA A 35 3.97 3.27 -2.02
C ALA A 35 3.15 4.30 -1.25
N THR A 36 2.89 4.03 0.03
CA THR A 36 2.19 4.98 0.92
C THR A 36 3.14 5.79 1.81
N ALA A 37 4.44 5.50 1.76
CA ALA A 37 5.44 6.22 2.55
C ALA A 37 5.70 7.63 2.00
N GLU A 38 5.72 8.63 2.88
CA GLU A 38 6.21 9.99 2.56
C GLU A 38 7.61 10.20 3.13
N ALA A 39 8.47 10.92 2.43
CA ALA A 39 9.78 11.29 2.96
C ALA A 39 9.64 12.43 3.99
N GLY A 40 9.35 12.08 5.24
CA GLY A 40 9.21 13.06 6.34
C GLY A 40 10.55 13.59 6.87
N ASP A 41 11.61 12.78 6.78
CA ASP A 41 12.97 13.15 7.17
C ASP A 41 14.02 12.50 6.25
N GLU A 42 15.30 12.83 6.47
CA GLU A 42 16.39 12.33 5.64
C GLU A 42 16.64 10.83 5.80
N GLU A 43 16.36 10.25 6.97
CA GLU A 43 16.47 8.80 7.20
C GLU A 43 15.42 8.06 6.36
N MET A 44 14.17 8.52 6.42
CA MET A 44 13.05 7.97 5.67
C MET A 44 13.27 8.12 4.17
N ARG A 45 13.80 9.26 3.71
CA ARG A 45 14.18 9.45 2.29
C ARG A 45 15.19 8.41 1.83
N ARG A 46 16.29 8.20 2.57
CA ARG A 46 17.31 7.18 2.23
C ARG A 46 16.72 5.77 2.23
N ARG A 47 15.79 5.48 3.14
CA ARG A 47 15.09 4.19 3.20
C ARG A 47 14.15 3.99 2.01
N ILE A 48 13.41 5.03 1.60
CA ILE A 48 12.57 5.00 0.41
C ILE A 48 13.43 4.77 -0.84
N GLU A 49 14.52 5.52 -1.00
CA GLU A 49 15.46 5.38 -2.10
C GLU A 49 16.02 3.95 -2.16
N LYS A 50 16.47 3.40 -1.02
CA LYS A 50 16.94 2.01 -0.96
C LYS A 50 15.87 1.03 -1.43
N HIS A 51 14.63 1.14 -0.92
CA HIS A 51 13.55 0.25 -1.31
C HIS A 51 13.15 0.43 -2.78
N GLN A 52 13.24 1.64 -3.34
CA GLN A 52 13.01 1.86 -4.78
C GLN A 52 14.03 1.10 -5.63
N HIS A 53 15.31 1.08 -5.24
CA HIS A 53 16.36 0.33 -5.94
C HIS A 53 16.23 -1.19 -5.81
N GLU A 54 15.68 -1.69 -4.71
CA GLU A 54 15.46 -3.12 -4.50
C GLU A 54 14.24 -3.66 -5.27
N ARG A 55 13.39 -2.78 -5.81
CA ARG A 55 12.20 -3.19 -6.56
C ARG A 55 12.58 -3.82 -7.89
N PRO A 56 11.80 -4.81 -8.36
CA PRO A 56 12.00 -5.39 -9.69
C PRO A 56 11.82 -4.33 -10.78
N ALA A 57 12.77 -4.22 -11.72
CA ALA A 57 12.76 -3.20 -12.77
C ALA A 57 11.52 -3.25 -13.69
N GLY A 58 10.87 -4.41 -13.82
CA GLY A 58 9.65 -4.58 -14.61
C GLY A 58 8.39 -4.02 -13.94
N TRP A 59 8.45 -3.69 -12.65
CA TRP A 59 7.28 -3.24 -11.90
C TRP A 59 7.00 -1.76 -12.11
N ARG A 60 5.72 -1.41 -12.20
CA ARG A 60 5.27 -0.03 -12.14
C ARG A 60 5.18 0.40 -10.69
N THR A 61 5.54 1.65 -10.40
CA THR A 61 5.40 2.26 -9.06
C THR A 61 4.41 3.42 -9.14
N LEU A 62 3.51 3.48 -8.17
CA LEU A 62 2.62 4.61 -7.91
C LEU A 62 2.87 5.09 -6.47
N GLU A 63 3.24 6.35 -6.32
CA GLU A 63 3.33 7.00 -5.01
C GLU A 63 1.97 7.58 -4.66
N ALA A 64 1.34 7.04 -3.62
CA ALA A 64 0.01 7.41 -3.17
C ALA A 64 -0.02 7.37 -1.64
N PRO A 65 0.44 8.43 -0.97
CA PRO A 65 0.46 8.49 0.49
C PRO A 65 -0.94 8.63 1.10
N ARG A 66 -1.92 9.07 0.30
CA ARG A 66 -3.35 9.25 0.59
C ARG A 66 -4.14 8.99 -0.71
N ASP A 67 -5.46 8.94 -0.61
CA ASP A 67 -6.40 8.70 -1.71
C ASP A 67 -6.03 7.46 -2.54
N VAL A 68 -5.59 6.39 -1.87
CA VAL A 68 -4.86 5.28 -2.51
C VAL A 68 -5.74 4.58 -3.55
N SER A 69 -6.98 4.30 -3.18
CA SER A 69 -7.96 3.69 -4.08
C SER A 69 -8.23 4.55 -5.31
N ARG A 70 -8.38 5.86 -5.13
CA ARG A 70 -8.57 6.82 -6.22
C ARG A 70 -7.33 6.92 -7.11
N ALA A 71 -6.14 6.94 -6.54
CA ALA A 71 -4.89 6.96 -7.27
C ALA A 71 -4.74 5.69 -8.14
N ILE A 72 -5.09 4.53 -7.60
CA ILE A 72 -5.13 3.26 -8.34
C ILE A 72 -6.10 3.34 -9.53
N LEU A 73 -7.34 3.81 -9.30
CA LEU A 73 -8.35 3.90 -10.36
C LEU A 73 -7.96 4.88 -11.47
N ASN A 74 -7.24 5.94 -11.14
CA ASN A 74 -6.72 6.93 -12.08
C ASN A 74 -5.40 6.51 -12.75
N HIS A 75 -4.85 5.36 -12.39
CA HIS A 75 -3.65 4.80 -12.98
C HIS A 75 -3.99 3.58 -13.85
N PRO A 76 -4.65 3.79 -15.01
CA PRO A 76 -5.08 2.69 -15.86
C PRO A 76 -3.87 1.89 -16.35
N GLY A 77 -4.01 0.58 -16.37
CA GLY A 77 -3.00 -0.32 -16.92
C GLY A 77 -3.43 -1.76 -16.83
N ASP A 78 -2.56 -2.66 -17.27
CA ASP A 78 -2.78 -4.09 -17.36
C ASP A 78 -2.26 -4.86 -16.13
N SER A 79 -2.19 -4.19 -14.98
CA SER A 79 -1.64 -4.76 -13.75
C SER A 79 -2.49 -5.95 -13.30
N ARG A 80 -1.87 -7.11 -13.17
CA ARG A 80 -2.50 -8.31 -12.61
C ARG A 80 -2.46 -8.31 -11.08
N VAL A 81 -1.44 -7.66 -10.50
CA VAL A 81 -1.29 -7.52 -9.05
C VAL A 81 -1.10 -6.05 -8.71
N ILE A 82 -1.81 -5.60 -7.68
CA ILE A 82 -1.56 -4.33 -6.99
C ILE A 82 -1.03 -4.66 -5.61
N LEU A 83 0.15 -4.17 -5.26
CA LEU A 83 0.77 -4.36 -3.96
C LEU A 83 0.83 -3.02 -3.23
N VAL A 84 0.06 -2.87 -2.15
CA VAL A 84 0.05 -1.68 -1.28
C VAL A 84 0.92 -1.95 -0.05
N ASP A 85 2.00 -1.19 0.10
CA ASP A 85 2.95 -1.30 1.23
C ASP A 85 3.23 0.10 1.81
N CYS A 86 2.64 0.49 2.95
CA CYS A 86 1.71 -0.26 3.81
C CYS A 86 0.54 0.58 4.35
N ILE A 87 -0.51 -0.09 4.84
CA ILE A 87 -1.67 0.55 5.47
C ILE A 87 -1.27 1.34 6.71
N SER A 88 -0.30 0.86 7.49
CA SER A 88 0.12 1.56 8.70
C SER A 88 0.66 2.96 8.41
N LEU A 89 1.39 3.12 7.30
CA LEU A 89 1.88 4.43 6.86
C LEU A 89 0.75 5.29 6.28
N LEU A 90 -0.18 4.71 5.52
CA LEU A 90 -1.38 5.42 5.06
C LEU A 90 -2.16 6.02 6.22
N VAL A 91 -2.48 5.22 7.24
CA VAL A 91 -3.18 5.69 8.44
C VAL A 91 -2.35 6.74 9.19
N SER A 92 -1.04 6.56 9.27
CA SER A 92 -0.15 7.55 9.90
C SER A 92 -0.16 8.89 9.16
N ASN A 93 -0.14 8.89 7.83
CA ASN A 93 -0.21 10.12 7.04
C ASN A 93 -1.53 10.87 7.27
N LEU A 94 -2.66 10.14 7.36
CA LEU A 94 -3.96 10.75 7.64
C LEU A 94 -4.04 11.34 9.06
N LEU A 95 -3.48 10.63 10.05
CA LEU A 95 -3.41 11.11 11.44
C LEU A 95 -2.60 12.40 11.57
N LEU A 96 -1.51 12.54 10.81
CA LEU A 96 -0.62 13.70 10.85
C LEU A 96 -1.19 14.94 10.13
N ASP A 97 -2.20 14.76 9.28
CA ASP A 97 -2.79 15.82 8.47
C ASP A 97 -3.94 16.58 9.15
N VAL A 98 -4.41 16.08 10.28
CA VAL A 98 -5.57 16.64 11.00
C VAL A 98 -5.15 17.27 12.33
N GLN A 99 -5.96 18.22 12.81
CA GLN A 99 -5.74 18.83 14.13
C GLN A 99 -6.17 17.90 15.28
N ASP A 100 -7.25 17.14 15.08
CA ASP A 100 -7.77 16.18 16.06
C ASP A 100 -7.64 14.75 15.51
N PRO A 101 -6.61 14.00 15.94
CA PRO A 101 -6.37 12.63 15.48
C PRO A 101 -7.35 11.60 16.08
N PHE A 102 -8.29 12.02 16.92
CA PHE A 102 -9.33 11.17 17.51
C PHE A 102 -10.74 11.54 17.06
N SER A 103 -10.86 12.39 16.04
CA SER A 103 -12.13 12.81 15.47
C SER A 103 -12.84 11.66 14.75
N VAL A 104 -14.18 11.65 14.81
CA VAL A 104 -15.03 10.69 14.11
C VAL A 104 -14.87 10.84 12.59
N GLU A 105 -14.62 12.06 12.13
CA GLU A 105 -14.37 12.40 10.74
C GLU A 105 -13.10 11.71 10.22
N LEU A 106 -12.02 11.67 11.02
CA LEU A 106 -10.80 10.96 10.65
C LEU A 106 -11.03 9.45 10.60
N GLU A 107 -11.73 8.89 11.60
CA GLU A 107 -12.05 7.46 11.59
C GLU A 107 -12.84 7.08 10.33
N ALA A 108 -13.85 7.88 9.96
CA ALA A 108 -14.60 7.70 8.73
C ALA A 108 -13.73 7.81 7.48
N GLN A 109 -12.77 8.73 7.45
CA GLN A 109 -11.81 8.87 6.35
C GLN A 109 -10.90 7.65 6.20
N VAL A 110 -10.37 7.12 7.31
CA VAL A 110 -9.56 5.90 7.32
C VAL A 110 -10.39 4.71 6.82
N VAL A 111 -11.62 4.55 7.30
CA VAL A 111 -12.52 3.49 6.84
C VAL A 111 -12.78 3.60 5.34
N ALA A 112 -13.05 4.81 4.83
CA ALA A 112 -13.29 5.04 3.41
C ALA A 112 -12.09 4.65 2.52
N GLU A 113 -10.86 4.91 2.96
CA GLU A 113 -9.65 4.48 2.25
C GLU A 113 -9.55 2.96 2.14
N ILE A 114 -9.80 2.25 3.25
CA ILE A 114 -9.74 0.78 3.28
C ILE A 114 -10.88 0.16 2.46
N GLU A 115 -12.09 0.71 2.56
CA GLU A 115 -13.23 0.29 1.73
C GLU A 115 -12.95 0.51 0.24
N GLY A 116 -12.29 1.63 -0.11
CA GLY A 116 -11.84 1.91 -1.46
C GLY A 116 -10.88 0.84 -2.00
N LEU A 117 -9.90 0.40 -1.19
CA LEU A 117 -8.98 -0.68 -1.56
C LEU A 117 -9.70 -2.02 -1.74
N ALA A 118 -10.64 -2.35 -0.84
CA ALA A 118 -11.46 -3.54 -0.96
C ALA A 118 -12.35 -3.50 -2.21
N SER A 119 -12.86 -2.31 -2.58
CA SER A 119 -13.63 -2.09 -3.80
C SER A 119 -12.77 -2.28 -5.06
N CYS A 120 -11.53 -1.77 -5.06
CA CYS A 120 -10.58 -2.01 -6.15
C CYS A 120 -10.40 -3.52 -6.41
N ALA A 121 -10.24 -4.32 -5.36
CA ALA A 121 -10.10 -5.76 -5.47
C ALA A 121 -11.32 -6.45 -6.10
N LYS A 122 -12.54 -5.94 -5.86
CA LYS A 122 -13.76 -6.49 -6.48
C LYS A 122 -13.81 -6.28 -7.99
N HIS A 123 -13.27 -5.16 -8.47
CA HIS A 123 -13.33 -4.75 -9.87
C HIS A 123 -12.12 -5.17 -10.71
N LEU A 124 -11.02 -5.53 -10.07
CA LEU A 124 -9.85 -6.09 -10.75
C LEU A 124 -10.06 -7.57 -11.10
N ASP A 125 -9.55 -7.97 -12.26
CA ASP A 125 -9.38 -9.38 -12.62
C ASP A 125 -7.95 -9.83 -12.24
N GLY A 126 -7.70 -9.89 -10.93
CA GLY A 126 -6.36 -10.06 -10.38
C GLY A 126 -6.32 -10.03 -8.86
N TYR A 127 -5.19 -9.56 -8.32
CA TYR A 127 -4.91 -9.57 -6.87
C TYR A 127 -4.63 -8.16 -6.36
N VAL A 128 -5.17 -7.85 -5.19
CA VAL A 128 -4.76 -6.70 -4.38
C VAL A 128 -4.12 -7.26 -3.11
N ILE A 129 -2.82 -7.05 -2.96
CA ILE A 129 -2.05 -7.45 -1.78
C ILE A 129 -1.86 -6.20 -0.94
N VAL A 130 -2.21 -6.28 0.34
CA VAL A 130 -2.16 -5.17 1.28
C VAL A 130 -1.28 -5.56 2.45
N VAL A 131 -0.26 -4.77 2.75
CA VAL A 131 0.65 -4.99 3.88
C VAL A 131 0.23 -4.10 5.05
N SER A 132 0.21 -4.63 6.26
CA SER A 132 0.03 -3.84 7.48
C SER A 132 0.89 -4.36 8.64
N ASN A 133 1.28 -3.46 9.54
CA ASN A 133 1.98 -3.81 10.77
C ASN A 133 0.98 -4.27 11.83
N GLU A 134 1.38 -5.27 12.60
CA GLU A 134 0.73 -5.57 13.88
C GLU A 134 1.27 -4.61 14.94
N VAL A 135 0.37 -3.84 15.55
CA VAL A 135 0.66 -2.85 16.60
C VAL A 135 -0.26 -3.13 17.79
N GLY A 136 0.22 -3.87 18.78
CA GLY A 136 -0.60 -4.26 19.93
C GLY A 136 -0.17 -5.55 20.64
N LEU A 137 1.06 -6.00 20.43
CA LEU A 137 1.69 -7.09 21.18
C LEU A 137 2.54 -6.53 22.31
#